data_AF-V7B6F5-F1
#
_entry.id   AF-V7B6F5-F1
#
_cell.length_a   1.000
_cell.length_b   1.000
_cell.length_c   1.000
_cell.angle_alpha   90.00
_cell.angle_beta   90.00
_cell.angle_gamma   90.00
#
_symmetry.space_group_name_H-M   'P 1'
#
loop_
_entity.id
_entity.type
_entity.pdbx_description
1 polymer ?
#
loop_
_entity_poly.entity_id
_entity_poly.type
_entity_poly.pdbx_seq_one_letter_code
_entity_poly.pdbx_strand_id
1 'polypeptide(L)'
;MIVRKGMGRAKSLLALLMVLLFSFATYNLIAMIMEHKADGLELSNRKLMRSNSKFHVAVTATDAAYNQWQCRIMYYWYKKVKDMPGSEMGKFTRILHSGRADQLMDEIPTFVVDPLPDGLDKGYIVLNRPWAFVQWLEKADIQEEYILMAEPDHIFVNPLPNLAYESQPAAYPFFYIKPAQNEKIIRKFYPEEKGPVTNIDPIGNSPVIIKKSLMEEIAPTWVNVSLIMKDDPDTDKAFGWVLEMYAYAVASALHGVKHNLRKDFMLQPPWDLNVEDRFIIHYTYGCDYNLKGVLTYGKIGEWRFDKRSYLMGPPPKNLPLPPPGVPESVVRLVKMVNEATANIPEWESINRS
;
A
#
# COMPACT_ATOMS: atom_id res chain seq x y z
N MET A 1 35.99 -62.31 65.46
CA MET A 1 35.11 -62.46 64.27
C MET A 1 34.56 -61.07 63.92
N ILE A 2 35.20 -60.36 62.98
CA ILE A 2 34.84 -58.97 62.62
C ILE A 2 33.72 -59.02 61.59
N VAL A 3 32.53 -58.54 61.96
CA VAL A 3 31.33 -58.55 61.13
C VAL A 3 31.38 -57.40 60.12
N ARG A 4 31.59 -57.73 58.84
CA ARG A 4 31.32 -56.83 57.70
C ARG A 4 29.80 -56.67 57.54
N LYS A 5 29.22 -55.55 57.99
CA LYS A 5 27.87 -55.12 57.60
C LYS A 5 27.90 -53.63 57.25
N GLY A 6 27.87 -53.32 55.95
CA GLY A 6 27.83 -51.93 55.46
C GLY A 6 27.89 -51.71 53.94
N MET A 7 28.25 -52.72 53.14
CA MET A 7 28.51 -52.53 51.70
C MET A 7 27.31 -52.71 50.75
N GLY A 8 26.20 -53.32 51.19
CA GLY A 8 25.04 -53.59 50.31
C GLY A 8 24.14 -52.37 50.08
N ARG A 9 23.92 -51.55 51.12
CA ARG A 9 23.01 -50.38 51.08
C ARG A 9 23.58 -49.23 50.25
N ALA A 10 24.89 -49.00 50.34
CA ALA A 10 25.59 -47.96 49.57
C ALA A 10 25.60 -48.23 48.05
N LYS A 11 25.75 -49.49 47.63
CA LYS A 11 25.70 -49.89 46.21
C LYS A 11 24.30 -49.72 45.61
N SER A 12 23.25 -50.02 46.38
CA SER A 12 21.86 -49.82 45.95
C SER A 12 21.48 -48.34 45.82
N LEU A 13 21.98 -47.50 46.73
CA LEU A 13 21.81 -46.04 46.67
C LEU A 13 22.55 -45.43 45.48
N LEU A 14 23.78 -45.87 45.22
CA LEU A 14 24.58 -45.40 44.09
C LEU A 14 23.94 -45.78 42.74
N ALA A 15 23.41 -47.01 42.64
CA ALA A 15 22.68 -47.47 41.45
C ALA A 15 21.41 -46.65 41.20
N LEU A 16 20.62 -46.36 42.24
CA LEU A 16 19.42 -45.53 42.15
C LEU A 16 19.78 -44.10 41.70
N LEU A 17 20.87 -43.55 42.23
CA LEU A 17 21.34 -42.21 41.89
C LEU A 17 21.82 -42.13 40.44
N MET A 18 22.50 -43.16 39.93
CA MET A 18 22.86 -43.26 38.52
C MET A 18 21.63 -43.35 37.61
N VAL A 19 20.61 -44.14 37.97
CA VAL A 19 19.37 -44.23 37.18
C VAL A 19 18.65 -42.88 37.14
N LEU A 20 18.59 -42.16 38.26
CA LEU A 20 17.97 -40.83 38.32
C LEU A 20 18.74 -39.81 37.47
N LEU A 21 20.08 -39.81 37.54
CA LEU A 21 20.92 -38.95 36.71
C LEU A 21 20.78 -39.27 35.22
N PHE A 22 20.73 -40.55 34.85
CA PHE A 22 20.56 -40.97 33.46
C PHE A 22 19.18 -40.57 32.94
N SER A 23 18.12 -40.81 33.72
CA SER A 23 16.75 -40.39 33.40
C SER A 23 16.64 -38.87 33.22
N PHE A 24 17.27 -38.10 34.11
CA PHE A 24 17.30 -36.63 34.01
C PHE A 24 18.06 -36.16 32.75
N ALA A 25 19.21 -36.75 32.45
CA ALA A 25 19.97 -36.44 31.24
C ALA A 25 19.17 -36.79 29.97
N THR A 26 18.51 -37.95 29.93
CA THR A 26 17.67 -38.36 28.79
C THR A 26 16.44 -37.46 28.62
N TYR A 27 15.80 -37.06 29.72
CA TYR A 27 14.66 -36.14 29.68
C TYR A 27 15.06 -34.79 29.09
N ASN A 28 16.17 -34.20 29.56
CA ASN A 28 16.65 -32.92 29.05
C ASN A 28 17.07 -33.00 27.58
N LEU A 29 17.69 -34.10 27.15
CA LEU A 29 18.05 -34.31 25.74
C LEU A 29 16.81 -34.41 24.85
N ILE A 30 15.78 -35.15 25.27
CA ILE A 30 14.52 -35.29 24.53
C ILE A 30 13.79 -33.95 24.48
N ALA A 31 13.70 -33.21 25.59
CA ALA A 31 13.10 -31.89 25.64
C ALA A 31 13.79 -30.92 24.68
N MET A 32 15.12 -30.89 24.66
CA MET A 32 15.90 -30.04 23.75
C MET A 32 15.68 -30.43 22.28
N ILE A 33 15.58 -31.72 21.94
CA ILE A 33 15.26 -32.18 20.58
C ILE A 33 13.84 -31.79 20.17
N MET A 34 12.88 -31.85 21.12
CA MET A 34 11.49 -31.46 20.87
C MET A 34 11.36 -29.94 20.65
N GLU A 35 12.03 -29.10 21.44
CA GLU A 35 12.10 -27.66 21.22
C GLU A 35 12.75 -27.33 19.87
N HIS A 36 13.89 -27.94 19.54
CA HIS A 36 14.59 -27.66 18.29
C HIS A 36 13.80 -28.10 17.04
N LYS A 37 12.98 -29.17 17.17
CA LYS A 37 12.02 -29.58 16.13
C LYS A 37 10.81 -28.64 16.07
N ALA A 38 10.31 -28.16 17.20
CA ALA A 38 9.23 -27.18 17.25
C ALA A 38 9.67 -25.87 16.58
N ASP A 39 10.86 -25.35 16.90
CA ASP A 39 11.45 -24.17 16.27
C ASP A 39 11.66 -24.37 14.76
N GLY A 40 12.15 -25.55 14.35
CA GLY A 40 12.31 -25.89 12.93
C GLY A 40 10.97 -25.95 12.18
N LEU A 41 9.93 -26.48 12.81
CA LEU A 41 8.58 -26.55 12.26
C LEU A 41 7.94 -25.16 12.21
N GLU A 42 8.14 -24.33 13.23
CA GLU A 42 7.65 -22.95 13.28
C GLU A 42 8.34 -22.08 12.22
N LEU A 43 9.65 -22.22 12.04
CA LEU A 43 10.42 -21.53 11.00
C LEU A 43 9.98 -21.99 9.60
N SER A 44 9.75 -23.29 9.41
CA SER A 44 9.22 -23.85 8.17
C SER A 44 7.80 -23.33 7.86
N ASN A 45 6.92 -23.29 8.86
CA ASN A 45 5.56 -22.77 8.73
C ASN A 45 5.55 -21.26 8.47
N ARG A 46 6.41 -20.48 9.14
CA ARG A 46 6.59 -19.04 8.86
C ARG A 46 7.11 -18.82 7.43
N LYS A 47 8.02 -19.67 6.96
CA LYS A 47 8.55 -19.60 5.58
C LYS A 47 7.50 -19.99 4.53
N LEU A 48 6.66 -20.97 4.82
CA LEU A 48 5.54 -21.38 3.95
C LEU A 48 4.44 -20.31 3.93
N MET A 49 4.07 -19.73 5.08
CA MET A 49 3.13 -18.62 5.21
C MET A 49 3.62 -17.36 4.47
N ARG A 50 4.92 -17.04 4.53
CA ARG A 50 5.52 -15.93 3.75
C ARG A 50 5.56 -16.18 2.25
N SER A 51 5.43 -17.42 1.77
CA SER A 51 5.37 -17.65 0.31
C SER A 51 4.04 -17.19 -0.31
N ASN A 52 2.97 -17.09 0.49
CA ASN A 52 1.65 -16.60 0.07
C ASN A 52 1.38 -15.14 0.47
N SER A 53 2.37 -14.42 1.04
CA SER A 53 2.20 -13.03 1.47
C SER A 53 2.36 -12.00 0.34
N LYS A 54 2.59 -12.43 -0.91
CA LYS A 54 2.73 -11.48 -2.01
C LYS A 54 1.44 -10.71 -2.25
N PHE A 55 1.59 -9.44 -2.64
CA PHE A 55 0.47 -8.59 -3.03
C PHE A 55 0.54 -8.18 -4.51
N HIS A 56 -0.59 -8.21 -5.20
CA HIS A 56 -0.74 -7.68 -6.54
C HIS A 56 -0.77 -6.15 -6.50
N VAL A 57 0.06 -5.47 -7.28
CA VAL A 57 0.03 -4.01 -7.37
C VAL A 57 -1.03 -3.59 -8.38
N ALA A 58 -2.08 -2.90 -7.92
CA ALA A 58 -3.16 -2.40 -8.75
C ALA A 58 -3.13 -0.87 -8.77
N VAL A 59 -3.07 -0.28 -9.96
CA VAL A 59 -3.20 1.17 -10.15
C VAL A 59 -4.35 1.47 -11.09
N THR A 60 -5.31 2.29 -10.66
CA THR A 60 -6.38 2.77 -11.54
C THR A 60 -5.90 3.99 -12.31
N ALA A 61 -6.19 4.04 -13.61
CA ALA A 61 -5.77 5.16 -14.45
C ALA A 61 -6.77 5.43 -15.57
N THR A 62 -6.77 6.69 -16.03
CA THR A 62 -7.39 7.11 -17.28
C THR A 62 -6.39 6.97 -18.44
N ASP A 63 -6.88 7.14 -19.66
CA ASP A 63 -6.09 7.26 -20.88
C ASP A 63 -5.53 8.67 -21.10
N ALA A 64 -5.73 9.60 -20.15
CA ALA A 64 -5.18 10.94 -20.24
C ALA A 64 -3.65 10.91 -20.18
N ALA A 65 -3.01 11.77 -20.99
CA ALA A 65 -1.56 11.94 -21.03
C ALA A 65 -0.95 12.10 -19.62
N TYR A 66 -1.65 12.85 -18.76
CA TYR A 66 -1.32 13.02 -17.36
C TYR A 66 -1.12 11.69 -16.64
N ASN A 67 -2.09 10.76 -16.68
CA ASN A 67 -1.93 9.45 -16.03
C ASN A 67 -0.95 8.55 -16.76
N GLN A 68 -0.90 8.62 -18.09
CA GLN A 68 0.00 7.80 -18.90
C GLN A 68 1.46 7.97 -18.46
N TRP A 69 1.97 9.21 -18.39
CA TRP A 69 3.37 9.41 -18.01
C TRP A 69 3.64 9.04 -16.54
N GLN A 70 2.67 9.27 -15.65
CA GLN A 70 2.76 8.90 -14.22
C GLN A 70 2.88 7.38 -14.06
N CYS A 71 1.98 6.61 -14.70
CA CYS A 71 1.99 5.15 -14.68
C CYS A 71 3.30 4.56 -15.23
N ARG A 72 3.89 5.14 -16.26
CA ARG A 72 5.18 4.68 -16.81
C ARG A 72 6.33 4.84 -15.82
N ILE A 73 6.41 5.98 -15.12
CA ILE A 73 7.40 6.20 -14.06
C ILE A 73 7.19 5.21 -12.91
N MET A 74 5.95 5.05 -12.45
CA MET A 74 5.61 4.08 -11.41
C MET A 74 6.01 2.66 -11.81
N TYR A 75 5.68 2.24 -13.04
CA TYR A 75 5.97 0.90 -13.54
C TYR A 75 7.48 0.65 -13.71
N TYR A 76 8.24 1.66 -14.15
CA TYR A 76 9.70 1.61 -14.19
C TYR A 76 10.29 1.30 -12.81
N TRP A 77 9.84 2.01 -11.77
CA TRP A 77 10.32 1.81 -10.41
C TRP A 77 9.80 0.52 -9.77
N TYR A 78 8.57 0.11 -10.06
CA TYR A 78 8.04 -1.20 -9.71
C TYR A 78 8.98 -2.32 -10.16
N LYS A 79 9.36 -2.33 -11.45
CA LYS A 79 10.25 -3.36 -12.00
C LYS A 79 11.60 -3.43 -11.27
N LYS A 80 12.12 -2.30 -10.81
CA LYS A 80 13.38 -2.25 -10.07
C LYS A 80 13.25 -2.74 -8.63
N VAL A 81 12.14 -2.41 -7.95
CA VAL A 81 11.95 -2.66 -6.52
C VAL A 81 11.38 -4.06 -6.26
N LYS A 82 10.59 -4.61 -7.18
CA LYS A 82 9.88 -5.89 -7.01
C LYS A 82 10.80 -7.05 -6.59
N ASP A 83 11.96 -7.16 -7.22
CA ASP A 83 12.88 -8.30 -7.00
C ASP A 83 13.99 -7.99 -5.98
N MET A 84 13.94 -6.81 -5.32
CA MET A 84 14.87 -6.48 -4.26
C MET A 84 14.62 -7.34 -3.01
N PRO A 85 15.68 -7.73 -2.26
CA PRO A 85 15.52 -8.43 -0.99
C PRO A 85 14.58 -7.69 -0.03
N GLY A 86 13.59 -8.39 0.50
CA GLY A 86 12.59 -7.83 1.42
C GLY A 86 11.32 -7.30 0.74
N SER A 87 11.28 -7.22 -0.59
CA SER A 87 10.07 -6.90 -1.33
C SER A 87 9.16 -8.12 -1.44
N GLU A 88 7.86 -7.93 -1.19
CA GLU A 88 6.82 -8.96 -1.36
C GLU A 88 5.82 -8.54 -2.46
N MET A 89 6.28 -7.68 -3.38
CA MET A 89 5.51 -7.26 -4.54
C MET A 89 5.31 -8.43 -5.53
N GLY A 90 4.06 -8.73 -5.85
CA GLY A 90 3.64 -9.69 -6.87
C GLY A 90 3.58 -9.06 -8.26
N LYS A 91 2.63 -9.51 -9.09
CA LYS A 91 2.29 -8.93 -10.40
C LYS A 91 1.78 -7.49 -10.25
N PHE A 92 1.71 -6.79 -11.37
CA PHE A 92 1.24 -5.41 -11.48
C PHE A 92 0.16 -5.35 -12.54
N THR A 93 -0.92 -4.61 -12.28
CA THR A 93 -1.96 -4.30 -13.25
C THR A 93 -2.28 -2.81 -13.21
N ARG A 94 -2.26 -2.18 -14.39
CA ARG A 94 -2.94 -0.90 -14.62
C ARG A 94 -4.39 -1.18 -14.99
N ILE A 95 -5.32 -0.79 -14.15
CA ILE A 95 -6.76 -0.91 -14.41
C ILE A 95 -7.17 0.36 -15.17
N LEU A 96 -7.31 0.23 -16.49
CA LEU A 96 -7.61 1.34 -17.40
C LEU A 96 -9.12 1.49 -17.52
N HIS A 97 -9.67 2.52 -16.87
CA HIS A 97 -11.11 2.74 -16.76
C HIS A 97 -11.64 3.79 -17.76
N SER A 98 -11.01 3.87 -18.94
CA SER A 98 -11.47 4.68 -20.08
C SER A 98 -12.42 3.91 -21.00
N GLY A 99 -12.63 2.60 -20.78
CA GLY A 99 -13.43 1.73 -21.66
C GLY A 99 -12.74 1.37 -22.97
N ARG A 100 -11.51 1.83 -23.22
CA ARG A 100 -10.78 1.57 -24.46
C ARG A 100 -9.30 1.29 -24.21
N ALA A 101 -8.75 0.42 -25.04
CA ALA A 101 -7.31 0.16 -25.06
C ALA A 101 -6.52 1.42 -25.42
N ASP A 102 -5.30 1.52 -24.91
CA ASP A 102 -4.33 2.54 -25.30
C ASP A 102 -2.96 1.92 -25.58
N GLN A 103 -2.03 2.73 -26.09
CA GLN A 103 -0.70 2.28 -26.50
C GLN A 103 0.19 1.80 -25.34
N LEU A 104 -0.14 2.13 -24.08
CA LEU A 104 0.65 1.66 -22.94
C LEU A 104 0.39 0.20 -22.61
N MET A 105 -0.60 -0.45 -23.22
CA MET A 105 -0.84 -1.89 -23.06
C MET A 105 0.33 -2.75 -23.57
N ASP A 106 1.13 -2.23 -24.51
CA ASP A 106 2.35 -2.89 -24.99
C ASP A 106 3.51 -2.82 -23.98
N GLU A 107 3.44 -1.90 -23.01
CA GLU A 107 4.50 -1.66 -22.01
C GLU A 107 4.09 -2.15 -20.60
N ILE A 108 2.86 -1.87 -20.19
CA ILE A 108 2.35 -2.05 -18.83
C ILE A 108 1.22 -3.07 -18.87
N PRO A 109 1.28 -4.17 -18.10
CA PRO A 109 0.16 -5.09 -17.99
C PRO A 109 -1.10 -4.33 -17.59
N THR A 110 -2.11 -4.34 -18.47
CA THR A 110 -3.28 -3.49 -18.37
C THR A 110 -4.54 -4.34 -18.46
N PHE A 111 -5.52 -4.02 -17.62
CA PHE A 111 -6.86 -4.58 -17.70
C PHE A 111 -7.83 -3.44 -18.00
N VAL A 112 -8.50 -3.50 -19.15
CA VAL A 112 -9.46 -2.46 -19.58
C VAL A 112 -10.81 -2.75 -18.95
N VAL A 113 -11.41 -1.72 -18.36
CA VAL A 113 -12.75 -1.76 -17.75
C VAL A 113 -13.56 -0.57 -18.23
N ASP A 114 -14.88 -0.72 -18.21
CA ASP A 114 -15.78 0.34 -18.62
C ASP A 114 -15.81 1.46 -17.56
N PRO A 115 -15.92 2.73 -17.95
CA PRO A 115 -16.24 3.79 -16.99
C PRO A 115 -17.65 3.57 -16.41
N LEU A 116 -17.99 4.35 -15.39
CA LEU A 116 -19.37 4.48 -14.95
C LEU A 116 -20.26 4.94 -16.11
N PRO A 117 -21.54 4.54 -16.15
CA PRO A 117 -22.49 5.05 -17.12
C PRO A 117 -22.53 6.58 -17.15
N ASP A 118 -22.72 7.13 -18.36
CA ASP A 118 -22.71 8.58 -18.60
C ASP A 118 -23.59 9.35 -17.61
N GLY A 119 -23.00 10.39 -17.02
CA GLY A 119 -23.67 11.29 -16.08
C GLY A 119 -23.69 10.81 -14.62
N LEU A 120 -23.39 9.54 -14.35
CA LEU A 120 -23.39 9.01 -12.98
C LEU A 120 -22.21 9.53 -12.15
N ASP A 121 -21.08 9.81 -12.80
CA ASP A 121 -19.90 10.39 -12.16
C ASP A 121 -20.05 11.91 -11.88
N LYS A 122 -21.05 12.58 -12.48
CA LYS A 122 -21.28 14.02 -12.42
C LYS A 122 -20.01 14.86 -12.67
N GLY A 123 -19.15 14.40 -13.58
CA GLY A 123 -17.87 15.04 -13.89
C GLY A 123 -16.77 14.86 -12.83
N TYR A 124 -17.02 14.07 -11.79
CA TYR A 124 -16.02 13.67 -10.79
C TYR A 124 -15.43 12.31 -11.17
N ILE A 125 -14.45 12.35 -12.07
CA ILE A 125 -13.83 11.17 -12.69
C ILE A 125 -13.30 10.13 -11.70
N VAL A 126 -12.99 10.55 -10.47
CA VAL A 126 -12.50 9.67 -9.39
C VAL A 126 -13.52 8.58 -9.02
N LEU A 127 -14.81 8.78 -9.26
CA LEU A 127 -15.84 7.75 -9.03
C LEU A 127 -15.70 6.51 -9.91
N ASN A 128 -14.95 6.61 -11.01
CA ASN A 128 -14.64 5.45 -11.83
C ASN A 128 -13.70 4.47 -11.12
N ARG A 129 -12.94 4.91 -10.10
CA ARG A 129 -12.00 4.05 -9.37
C ARG A 129 -12.66 2.88 -8.65
N PRO A 130 -13.65 3.07 -7.76
CA PRO A 130 -14.31 1.95 -7.11
C PRO A 130 -14.97 1.00 -8.13
N TRP A 131 -15.52 1.54 -9.21
CA TRP A 131 -16.15 0.73 -10.27
C TRP A 131 -15.14 -0.09 -11.07
N ALA A 132 -13.96 0.48 -11.30
CA ALA A 132 -12.85 -0.21 -11.94
C ALA A 132 -12.38 -1.41 -11.10
N PHE A 133 -12.32 -1.26 -9.77
CA PHE A 133 -11.98 -2.37 -8.88
C PHE A 133 -13.02 -3.48 -8.90
N VAL A 134 -14.33 -3.16 -8.89
CA VAL A 134 -15.39 -4.18 -8.99
C VAL A 134 -15.19 -5.03 -10.25
N GLN A 135 -15.11 -4.38 -11.42
CA GLN A 135 -14.95 -5.09 -12.69
C GLN A 135 -13.64 -5.89 -12.77
N TRP A 136 -12.54 -5.33 -12.25
CA TRP A 136 -11.25 -6.00 -12.28
C TRP A 136 -11.22 -7.23 -11.35
N LEU A 137 -11.75 -7.12 -10.13
CA LEU A 137 -11.82 -8.24 -9.18
C LEU A 137 -12.72 -9.37 -9.69
N GLU A 138 -13.82 -9.04 -10.35
CA GLU A 138 -14.76 -10.04 -10.89
C GLU A 138 -14.21 -10.81 -12.10
N LYS A 139 -13.39 -10.16 -12.94
CA LYS A 139 -13.04 -10.66 -14.28
C LYS A 139 -11.58 -11.03 -14.45
N ALA A 140 -10.67 -10.47 -13.66
CA ALA A 140 -9.24 -10.70 -13.83
C ALA A 140 -8.76 -11.92 -13.02
N ASP A 141 -7.79 -12.64 -13.59
CA ASP A 141 -7.11 -13.73 -12.90
C ASP A 141 -6.00 -13.21 -11.97
N ILE A 142 -6.36 -12.93 -10.71
CA ILE A 142 -5.46 -12.42 -9.68
C ILE A 142 -5.01 -13.59 -8.77
N GLN A 143 -3.74 -13.95 -8.91
CA GLN A 143 -3.12 -15.09 -8.22
C GLN A 143 -2.65 -14.76 -6.81
N GLU A 144 -2.25 -13.51 -6.56
CA GLU A 144 -1.82 -13.06 -5.24
C GLU A 144 -3.01 -12.97 -4.26
N GLU A 145 -2.77 -13.35 -3.00
CA GLU A 145 -3.78 -13.30 -1.93
C GLU A 145 -4.09 -11.85 -1.49
N TYR A 146 -3.13 -10.95 -1.65
CA TYR A 146 -3.26 -9.54 -1.25
C TYR A 146 -3.19 -8.63 -2.47
N ILE A 147 -3.67 -7.40 -2.30
CA ILE A 147 -3.67 -6.35 -3.33
C ILE A 147 -3.15 -5.07 -2.67
N LEU A 148 -2.18 -4.43 -3.31
CA LEU A 148 -1.83 -3.04 -3.07
C LEU A 148 -2.67 -2.17 -4.01
N MET A 149 -3.59 -1.39 -3.44
CA MET A 149 -4.21 -0.28 -4.14
C MET A 149 -3.23 0.90 -4.14
N ALA A 150 -2.83 1.35 -5.32
CA ALA A 150 -1.86 2.42 -5.53
C ALA A 150 -2.39 3.51 -6.49
N GLU A 151 -1.76 4.68 -6.46
CA GLU A 151 -2.06 5.79 -7.38
C GLU A 151 -0.96 5.98 -8.44
N PRO A 152 -1.28 6.54 -9.62
CA PRO A 152 -0.29 6.81 -10.66
C PRO A 152 0.91 7.65 -10.19
N ASP A 153 0.72 8.55 -9.21
CA ASP A 153 1.76 9.39 -8.63
C ASP A 153 2.51 8.78 -7.44
N HIS A 154 2.53 7.45 -7.37
CA HIS A 154 3.39 6.70 -6.47
C HIS A 154 4.71 6.33 -7.16
N ILE A 155 5.82 6.52 -6.44
CA ILE A 155 7.13 5.98 -6.81
C ILE A 155 7.62 5.07 -5.69
N PHE A 156 7.88 3.80 -6.00
CA PHE A 156 8.48 2.86 -5.06
C PHE A 156 9.95 3.20 -4.84
N VAL A 157 10.34 3.54 -3.61
CA VAL A 157 11.69 3.99 -3.26
C VAL A 157 12.53 2.97 -2.52
N ASN A 158 11.87 2.09 -1.75
CA ASN A 158 12.47 1.03 -0.94
C ASN A 158 11.70 -0.29 -1.15
N PRO A 159 12.33 -1.46 -0.92
CA PRO A 159 11.65 -2.76 -0.98
C PRO A 159 10.43 -2.78 -0.07
N LEU A 160 9.25 -3.07 -0.62
CA LEU A 160 7.98 -3.04 0.11
C LEU A 160 7.56 -4.45 0.53
N PRO A 161 7.67 -4.82 1.82
CA PRO A 161 7.10 -6.07 2.32
C PRO A 161 5.58 -5.96 2.39
N ASN A 162 4.87 -7.08 2.54
CA ASN A 162 3.45 -7.02 2.83
C ASN A 162 3.24 -6.44 4.24
N LEU A 163 2.68 -5.23 4.31
CA LEU A 163 2.42 -4.54 5.57
C LEU A 163 1.13 -5.00 6.25
N ALA A 164 0.25 -5.68 5.51
CA ALA A 164 -0.96 -6.28 6.05
C ALA A 164 -0.62 -7.55 6.84
N TYR A 165 -1.40 -7.83 7.86
CA TYR A 165 -1.23 -9.01 8.71
C TYR A 165 -2.56 -9.73 8.84
N GLU A 166 -2.61 -11.00 8.42
CA GLU A 166 -3.83 -11.81 8.44
C GLU A 166 -5.03 -11.06 7.82
N SER A 167 -6.11 -10.85 8.57
CA SER A 167 -7.31 -10.12 8.12
C SER A 167 -7.22 -8.60 8.35
N GLN A 168 -6.08 -8.07 8.81
CA GLN A 168 -5.90 -6.64 9.09
C GLN A 168 -5.14 -5.96 7.94
N PRO A 169 -5.83 -5.18 7.08
CA PRO A 169 -5.18 -4.46 5.99
C PRO A 169 -4.26 -3.36 6.53
N ALA A 170 -3.26 -2.95 5.76
CA ALA A 170 -2.41 -1.81 6.10
C ALA A 170 -2.78 -0.60 5.26
N ALA A 171 -2.87 0.58 5.88
CA ALA A 171 -3.25 1.81 5.19
C ALA A 171 -2.48 3.02 5.72
N TYR A 172 -2.29 4.03 4.87
CA TYR A 172 -1.74 5.31 5.31
C TYR A 172 -2.82 6.18 5.97
N PRO A 173 -2.58 6.76 7.16
CA PRO A 173 -3.53 7.67 7.80
C PRO A 173 -3.45 9.07 7.21
N PHE A 174 -4.57 9.56 6.67
CA PHE A 174 -4.67 10.90 6.11
C PHE A 174 -5.19 11.90 7.14
N PHE A 175 -4.39 12.92 7.46
CA PHE A 175 -4.74 13.91 8.48
C PHE A 175 -6.00 14.72 8.17
N TYR A 176 -6.45 14.76 6.91
CA TYR A 176 -7.65 15.46 6.46
C TYR A 176 -8.91 14.57 6.40
N ILE A 177 -8.76 13.26 6.58
CA ILE A 177 -9.90 12.34 6.72
C ILE A 177 -10.23 12.26 8.22
N LYS A 178 -11.32 12.91 8.64
CA LYS A 178 -11.68 13.09 10.05
C LYS A 178 -13.13 12.69 10.29
N PRO A 179 -13.47 11.39 10.33
CA PRO A 179 -14.85 10.92 10.50
C PRO A 179 -15.53 11.47 11.75
N ALA A 180 -14.82 11.49 12.90
CA ALA A 180 -15.34 12.03 14.15
C ALA A 180 -15.67 13.53 14.11
N GLN A 181 -14.94 14.33 13.32
CA GLN A 181 -15.23 15.77 13.17
C GLN A 181 -16.40 16.02 12.20
N ASN A 182 -16.77 15.03 11.40
CA ASN A 182 -17.83 15.10 10.40
C ASN A 182 -19.00 14.16 10.74
N GLU A 183 -19.19 13.84 12.03
CA GLU A 183 -20.15 12.82 12.47
C GLU A 183 -21.55 13.03 11.88
N LYS A 184 -22.07 14.26 11.91
CA LYS A 184 -23.40 14.58 11.37
C LYS A 184 -23.57 14.15 9.89
N ILE A 185 -22.54 14.34 9.06
CA ILE A 185 -22.55 13.93 7.65
C ILE A 185 -22.36 12.42 7.55
N ILE A 186 -21.39 11.89 8.28
CA ILE A 186 -21.05 10.46 8.27
C ILE A 186 -22.23 9.57 8.69
N ARG A 187 -23.08 10.00 9.63
CA ARG A 187 -24.26 9.24 10.08
C ARG A 187 -25.28 8.98 8.97
N LYS A 188 -25.28 9.74 7.87
CA LYS A 188 -26.08 9.43 6.68
C LYS A 188 -25.67 8.10 6.02
N PHE A 189 -24.42 7.67 6.21
CA PHE A 189 -23.81 6.52 5.53
C PHE A 189 -23.30 5.44 6.50
N TYR A 190 -23.12 5.78 7.78
CA TYR A 190 -22.76 4.87 8.87
C TYR A 190 -23.69 5.09 10.07
N PRO A 191 -24.90 4.48 10.03
CA PRO A 191 -25.92 4.65 11.07
C PRO A 191 -25.44 4.24 12.48
N GLU A 192 -26.09 4.74 13.52
CA GLU A 192 -25.70 4.47 14.92
C GLU A 192 -25.68 2.99 15.27
N GLU A 193 -26.60 2.20 14.70
CA GLU A 193 -26.66 0.75 14.87
C GLU A 193 -25.45 0.00 14.30
N LYS A 194 -24.67 0.63 13.42
CA LYS A 194 -23.42 0.05 12.89
C LYS A 194 -22.24 0.25 13.85
N GLY A 195 -22.36 1.15 14.83
CA GLY A 195 -21.35 1.43 15.84
C GLY A 195 -20.91 2.89 15.92
N PRO A 196 -19.92 3.20 16.76
CA PRO A 196 -19.39 4.56 16.88
C PRO A 196 -18.64 5.00 15.62
N VAL A 197 -18.70 6.30 15.27
CA VAL A 197 -17.97 6.84 14.10
C VAL A 197 -16.44 6.66 14.18
N THR A 198 -15.90 6.42 15.37
CA THR A 198 -14.48 6.06 15.59
C THR A 198 -14.12 4.68 15.02
N ASN A 199 -15.10 3.89 14.59
CA ASN A 199 -14.88 2.68 13.82
C ASN A 199 -14.40 2.97 12.39
N ILE A 200 -14.65 4.17 11.86
CA ILE A 200 -14.18 4.57 10.54
C ILE A 200 -12.74 5.08 10.68
N ASP A 201 -11.80 4.38 10.07
CA ASP A 201 -10.39 4.75 10.10
C ASP A 201 -10.12 6.02 9.25
N PRO A 202 -9.17 6.88 9.65
CA PRO A 202 -8.86 8.12 8.93
C PRO A 202 -8.00 7.86 7.68
N ILE A 203 -8.55 7.12 6.72
CA ILE A 203 -7.83 6.58 5.56
C ILE A 203 -8.54 6.94 4.23
N GLY A 204 -7.87 6.67 3.12
CA GLY A 204 -8.50 6.50 1.81
C GLY A 204 -8.18 5.12 1.24
N ASN A 205 -8.49 4.91 -0.03
CA ASN A 205 -8.23 3.64 -0.71
C ASN A 205 -6.75 3.40 -1.02
N SER A 206 -5.90 4.42 -1.00
CA SER A 206 -4.51 4.30 -1.46
C SER A 206 -3.53 5.17 -0.65
N PRO A 207 -2.33 4.66 -0.29
CA PRO A 207 -1.93 3.26 -0.43
C PRO A 207 -2.61 2.38 0.62
N VAL A 208 -3.13 1.23 0.17
CA VAL A 208 -3.68 0.19 1.06
C VAL A 208 -3.23 -1.18 0.57
N ILE A 209 -2.69 -2.02 1.47
CA ILE A 209 -2.53 -3.46 1.22
C ILE A 209 -3.65 -4.21 1.94
N ILE A 210 -4.45 -4.95 1.20
CA ILE A 210 -5.65 -5.64 1.69
C ILE A 210 -5.74 -7.04 1.09
N LYS A 211 -6.33 -8.00 1.80
CA LYS A 211 -6.67 -9.31 1.22
C LYS A 211 -7.64 -9.14 0.07
N LYS A 212 -7.42 -9.87 -1.03
CA LYS A 212 -8.30 -9.88 -2.20
C LYS A 212 -9.75 -10.16 -1.81
N SER A 213 -9.99 -11.18 -0.97
CA SER A 213 -11.34 -11.56 -0.55
C SER A 213 -12.07 -10.44 0.21
N LEU A 214 -11.37 -9.68 1.06
CA LEU A 214 -11.97 -8.52 1.74
C LEU A 214 -12.26 -7.39 0.74
N MET A 215 -11.39 -7.20 -0.25
CA MET A 215 -11.61 -6.20 -1.28
C MET A 215 -12.80 -6.55 -2.18
N GLU A 216 -13.00 -7.83 -2.50
CA GLU A 216 -14.18 -8.34 -3.23
C GLU A 216 -15.49 -8.02 -2.48
N GLU A 217 -15.49 -8.10 -1.15
CA GLU A 217 -16.64 -7.73 -0.30
C GLU A 217 -16.85 -6.20 -0.22
N ILE A 218 -15.77 -5.43 -0.08
CA ILE A 218 -15.83 -3.97 0.13
C ILE A 218 -16.15 -3.23 -1.17
N ALA A 219 -15.59 -3.64 -2.31
CA ALA A 219 -15.63 -2.87 -3.56
C ALA A 219 -17.06 -2.49 -4.01
N PRO A 220 -18.07 -3.39 -3.99
CA PRO A 220 -19.44 -3.02 -4.35
C PRO A 220 -20.06 -2.00 -3.38
N THR A 221 -19.81 -2.13 -2.08
CA THR A 221 -20.26 -1.15 -1.08
C THR A 221 -19.56 0.19 -1.27
N TRP A 222 -18.28 0.18 -1.60
CA TRP A 222 -17.51 1.38 -1.88
C TRP A 222 -18.05 2.15 -3.09
N VAL A 223 -18.39 1.47 -4.19
CA VAL A 223 -19.11 2.10 -5.33
C VAL A 223 -20.39 2.77 -4.85
N ASN A 224 -21.26 2.00 -4.18
CA ASN A 224 -22.58 2.48 -3.77
C ASN A 224 -22.49 3.69 -2.83
N VAL A 225 -21.66 3.61 -1.78
CA VAL A 225 -21.47 4.73 -0.85
C VAL A 225 -20.90 5.95 -1.58
N SER A 226 -19.96 5.77 -2.51
CA SER A 226 -19.39 6.89 -3.28
C SER A 226 -20.46 7.60 -4.11
N LEU A 227 -21.35 6.86 -4.77
CA LEU A 227 -22.45 7.42 -5.55
C LEU A 227 -23.47 8.15 -4.68
N ILE A 228 -23.90 7.55 -3.56
CA ILE A 228 -24.86 8.18 -2.65
C ILE A 228 -24.25 9.45 -2.02
N MET A 229 -22.97 9.41 -1.64
CA MET A 229 -22.26 10.59 -1.15
C MET A 229 -22.19 11.69 -2.20
N LYS A 230 -21.96 11.34 -3.48
CA LYS A 230 -21.94 12.31 -4.58
C LYS A 230 -23.33 12.88 -4.90
N ASP A 231 -24.39 12.11 -4.64
CA ASP A 231 -25.77 12.55 -4.80
C ASP A 231 -26.26 13.47 -3.68
N ASP A 232 -25.70 13.36 -2.47
CA ASP A 232 -26.04 14.23 -1.34
C ASP A 232 -25.29 15.57 -1.40
N PRO A 233 -25.98 16.73 -1.61
CA PRO A 233 -25.31 18.01 -1.82
C PRO A 233 -24.48 18.50 -0.64
N ASP A 234 -24.90 18.20 0.60
CA ASP A 234 -24.14 18.57 1.80
C ASP A 234 -22.82 17.79 1.88
N THR A 235 -22.87 16.49 1.56
CA THR A 235 -21.72 15.59 1.59
C THR A 235 -20.74 15.92 0.47
N ASP A 236 -21.22 16.09 -0.77
CA ASP A 236 -20.38 16.49 -1.91
C ASP A 236 -19.67 17.82 -1.63
N LYS A 237 -20.40 18.80 -1.08
CA LYS A 237 -19.81 20.08 -0.68
C LYS A 237 -18.77 19.93 0.44
N ALA A 238 -19.03 19.08 1.42
CA ALA A 238 -18.16 18.95 2.59
C ALA A 238 -16.88 18.17 2.30
N PHE A 239 -16.96 17.07 1.54
CA PHE A 239 -15.82 16.20 1.27
C PHE A 239 -15.13 16.50 -0.05
N GLY A 240 -15.86 17.03 -1.04
CA GLY A 240 -15.31 17.46 -2.32
C GLY A 240 -14.39 16.43 -2.97
N TRP A 241 -13.15 16.81 -3.25
CA TRP A 241 -12.20 15.96 -3.97
C TRP A 241 -11.80 14.67 -3.24
N VAL A 242 -12.00 14.59 -1.92
CA VAL A 242 -11.65 13.40 -1.11
C VAL A 242 -12.88 12.58 -0.71
N LEU A 243 -14.04 12.83 -1.33
CA LEU A 243 -15.29 12.13 -1.06
C LEU A 243 -15.16 10.61 -1.24
N GLU A 244 -14.52 10.18 -2.33
CA GLU A 244 -14.33 8.75 -2.61
C GLU A 244 -13.44 8.06 -1.56
N MET A 245 -12.50 8.79 -0.94
CA MET A 245 -11.69 8.29 0.16
C MET A 245 -12.53 8.08 1.43
N TYR A 246 -13.42 9.04 1.75
CA TYR A 246 -14.39 8.87 2.83
C TYR A 246 -15.33 7.69 2.57
N ALA A 247 -15.77 7.50 1.32
CA ALA A 247 -16.60 6.37 0.95
C ALA A 247 -15.88 5.03 1.13
N TYR A 248 -14.58 4.93 0.80
CA TYR A 248 -13.78 3.73 1.07
C TYR A 248 -13.68 3.43 2.57
N ALA A 249 -13.41 4.46 3.38
CA ALA A 249 -13.30 4.32 4.83
C ALA A 249 -14.63 3.87 5.46
N VAL A 250 -15.76 4.46 5.01
CA VAL A 250 -17.10 4.06 5.47
C VAL A 250 -17.44 2.65 5.02
N ALA A 251 -17.18 2.28 3.75
CA ALA A 251 -17.43 0.94 3.25
C ALA A 251 -16.65 -0.12 4.03
N SER A 252 -15.37 0.15 4.32
CA SER A 252 -14.55 -0.72 5.16
C SER A 252 -15.16 -0.92 6.55
N ALA A 253 -15.60 0.18 7.19
CA ALA A 253 -16.22 0.11 8.52
C ALA A 253 -17.58 -0.61 8.52
N LEU A 254 -18.36 -0.50 7.44
CA LEU A 254 -19.63 -1.22 7.27
C LEU A 254 -19.43 -2.74 7.22
N HIS A 255 -18.27 -3.18 6.72
CA HIS A 255 -17.82 -4.58 6.70
C HIS A 255 -17.00 -4.98 7.93
N GLY A 256 -16.90 -4.11 8.95
CA GLY A 256 -16.16 -4.40 10.18
C GLY A 256 -14.64 -4.46 9.99
N VAL A 257 -14.10 -3.94 8.89
CA VAL A 257 -12.67 -3.98 8.58
C VAL A 257 -11.95 -2.80 9.23
N LYS A 258 -10.95 -3.14 10.04
CA LYS A 258 -10.04 -2.20 10.70
C LYS A 258 -8.64 -2.28 10.12
N HIS A 259 -8.03 -1.12 9.89
CA HIS A 259 -6.71 -1.02 9.26
C HIS A 259 -5.59 -0.86 10.29
N ASN A 260 -4.44 -1.46 10.01
CA ASN A 260 -3.17 -1.11 10.63
C ASN A 260 -2.67 0.20 10.00
N LEU A 261 -2.67 1.29 10.77
CA LEU A 261 -2.31 2.62 10.28
C LEU A 261 -0.78 2.80 10.25
N ARG A 262 -0.22 2.96 9.05
CA ARG A 262 1.22 3.00 8.78
C ARG A 262 1.63 4.36 8.24
N LYS A 263 2.21 5.21 9.09
CA LYS A 263 2.76 6.52 8.69
C LYS A 263 4.05 6.39 7.86
N ASP A 264 4.73 5.26 7.98
CA ASP A 264 5.91 4.87 7.21
C ASP A 264 5.56 4.34 5.81
N PHE A 265 4.28 4.12 5.51
CA PHE A 265 3.88 3.52 4.24
C PHE A 265 4.25 4.40 3.03
N MET A 266 4.08 5.71 3.16
CA MET A 266 4.48 6.67 2.14
C MET A 266 4.97 7.99 2.75
N LEU A 267 5.64 8.80 1.93
CA LEU A 267 5.96 10.20 2.19
C LEU A 267 5.35 11.11 1.14
N GLN A 268 5.13 12.37 1.51
CA GLN A 268 4.53 13.42 0.70
C GLN A 268 5.44 14.66 0.65
N PRO A 269 6.44 14.69 -0.25
CA PRO A 269 7.20 15.89 -0.50
C PRO A 269 6.28 17.06 -0.94
N PRO A 270 6.57 18.31 -0.56
CA PRO A 270 7.76 18.76 0.18
C PRO A 270 7.65 18.67 1.71
N TRP A 271 6.57 18.09 2.25
CA TRP A 271 6.27 18.13 3.69
C TRP A 271 7.08 17.13 4.51
N ASP A 272 7.24 15.92 3.99
CA ASP A 272 8.12 14.91 4.57
C ASP A 272 9.54 15.13 4.05
N LEU A 273 10.48 15.44 4.93
CA LEU A 273 11.80 15.95 4.54
C LEU A 273 12.79 14.87 4.10
N ASN A 274 12.72 13.70 4.74
CA ASN A 274 13.64 12.59 4.54
C ASN A 274 12.91 11.38 3.97
N VAL A 275 13.63 10.52 3.25
CA VAL A 275 13.08 9.27 2.72
C VAL A 275 13.06 8.19 3.79
N GLU A 276 14.21 7.99 4.47
CA GLU A 276 14.40 6.99 5.54
C GLU A 276 13.93 5.58 5.09
N ASP A 277 13.18 4.89 5.93
CA ASP A 277 12.65 3.53 5.73
C ASP A 277 11.26 3.51 5.05
N ARG A 278 10.78 4.67 4.58
CA ARG A 278 9.46 4.77 3.92
C ARG A 278 9.48 4.14 2.53
N PHE A 279 8.34 3.62 2.08
CA PHE A 279 8.31 2.77 0.88
C PHE A 279 7.91 3.48 -0.42
N ILE A 280 7.06 4.50 -0.33
CA ILE A 280 6.46 5.18 -1.48
C ILE A 280 6.66 6.69 -1.37
N ILE A 281 7.15 7.33 -2.43
CA ILE A 281 6.97 8.78 -2.61
C ILE A 281 5.63 9.00 -3.32
N HIS A 282 4.73 9.75 -2.68
CA HIS A 282 3.49 10.24 -3.26
C HIS A 282 3.65 11.73 -3.60
N TYR A 283 3.91 12.04 -4.88
CA TYR A 283 4.26 13.39 -5.33
C TYR A 283 3.03 14.26 -5.65
N THR A 284 2.13 14.37 -4.68
CA THR A 284 0.84 15.07 -4.86
C THR A 284 0.96 16.59 -4.81
N TYR A 285 1.90 17.14 -4.04
CA TYR A 285 2.06 18.58 -3.83
C TYR A 285 3.10 19.19 -4.78
N GLY A 286 2.86 20.44 -5.18
CA GLY A 286 3.88 21.23 -5.86
C GLY A 286 5.06 21.51 -4.94
N CYS A 287 6.26 21.32 -5.47
CA CYS A 287 7.52 21.60 -4.81
C CYS A 287 8.09 22.91 -5.38
N ASP A 288 7.78 24.03 -4.74
CA ASP A 288 8.18 25.37 -5.18
C ASP A 288 9.23 25.97 -4.23
N TYR A 289 10.40 26.31 -4.76
CA TYR A 289 11.52 26.81 -3.96
C TYR A 289 12.16 28.03 -4.61
N ASN A 290 12.68 28.95 -3.79
CA ASN A 290 13.63 29.96 -4.27
C ASN A 290 15.04 29.35 -4.44
N LEU A 291 15.95 30.08 -5.08
CA LEU A 291 17.33 29.61 -5.32
C LEU A 291 18.17 29.42 -4.05
N LYS A 292 17.66 29.85 -2.88
CA LYS A 292 18.27 29.60 -1.56
C LYS A 292 17.74 28.33 -0.88
N GLY A 293 16.89 27.54 -1.56
CA GLY A 293 16.31 26.31 -1.03
C GLY A 293 15.16 26.53 -0.05
N VAL A 294 14.53 27.70 -0.03
CA VAL A 294 13.38 28.01 0.84
C VAL A 294 12.07 27.79 0.09
N LEU A 295 11.15 27.01 0.69
CA LEU A 295 9.84 26.70 0.13
C LEU A 295 9.00 27.98 -0.04
N THR A 296 8.42 28.20 -1.21
CA THR A 296 7.58 29.36 -1.53
C THR A 296 6.10 28.98 -1.50
N TYR A 297 5.52 28.89 -0.31
CA TYR A 297 4.13 28.47 -0.13
C TYR A 297 3.14 29.34 -0.94
N GLY A 298 2.28 28.69 -1.72
CA GLY A 298 1.23 29.35 -2.51
C GLY A 298 1.73 30.20 -3.68
N LYS A 299 3.01 30.11 -4.04
CA LYS A 299 3.61 30.86 -5.16
C LYS A 299 4.52 29.96 -5.99
N ILE A 300 4.54 30.21 -7.29
CA ILE A 300 5.50 29.55 -8.19
C ILE A 300 6.91 29.97 -7.77
N GLY A 301 7.73 28.98 -7.43
CA GLY A 301 9.13 29.17 -7.05
C GLY A 301 10.05 29.44 -8.25
N GLU A 302 11.27 29.90 -7.97
CA GLU A 302 12.32 30.02 -9.00
C GLU A 302 12.78 28.64 -9.50
N TRP A 303 12.75 27.64 -8.62
CA TRP A 303 12.79 26.22 -8.97
C TRP A 303 11.45 25.58 -8.62
N ARG A 304 10.94 24.73 -9.51
CA ARG A 304 9.64 24.06 -9.33
C ARG A 304 9.64 22.64 -9.88
N PHE A 305 9.02 21.74 -9.12
CA PHE A 305 8.45 20.51 -9.63
C PHE A 305 6.99 20.39 -9.21
N ASP A 306 6.06 20.41 -10.17
CA ASP A 306 4.65 20.09 -9.93
C ASP A 306 4.12 19.29 -11.12
N LYS A 307 3.58 18.10 -10.84
CA LYS A 307 2.99 17.24 -11.86
C LYS A 307 1.87 17.92 -12.65
N ARG A 308 1.17 18.90 -12.06
CA ARG A 308 0.10 19.68 -12.70
C ARG A 308 0.61 20.66 -13.75
N SER A 309 1.93 20.85 -13.86
CA SER A 309 2.54 21.54 -15.00
C SER A 309 2.61 20.65 -16.26
N TYR A 310 2.28 19.36 -16.14
CA TYR A 310 2.43 18.34 -17.17
C TYR A 310 1.10 17.59 -17.43
N LEU A 311 0.00 18.35 -17.57
CA LEU A 311 -1.34 17.77 -17.81
C LEU A 311 -1.49 17.23 -19.24
N MET A 312 -0.88 17.90 -20.21
CA MET A 312 -1.03 17.63 -21.64
C MET A 312 0.07 16.74 -22.21
N GLY A 313 0.97 16.23 -21.38
CA GLY A 313 2.12 15.46 -21.83
C GLY A 313 3.13 15.22 -20.71
N PRO A 314 4.13 14.37 -20.94
CA PRO A 314 5.16 14.04 -19.96
C PRO A 314 6.05 15.25 -19.63
N PRO A 315 6.65 15.29 -18.42
CA PRO A 315 7.74 16.24 -18.15
C PRO A 315 8.94 16.02 -19.09
N PRO A 316 9.71 17.07 -19.41
CA PRO A 316 10.92 16.92 -20.21
C PRO A 316 11.94 16.04 -19.49
N LYS A 317 12.85 15.42 -20.26
CA LYS A 317 14.01 14.73 -19.69
C LYS A 317 14.94 15.75 -19.00
N ASN A 318 15.75 15.26 -18.06
CA ASN A 318 16.79 16.06 -17.39
C ASN A 318 16.24 17.32 -16.70
N LEU A 319 15.19 17.15 -15.89
CA LEU A 319 14.71 18.22 -15.02
C LEU A 319 15.85 18.76 -14.15
N PRO A 320 15.95 20.09 -13.94
CA PRO A 320 16.97 20.66 -13.10
C PRO A 320 16.82 20.11 -11.67
N LEU A 321 17.95 19.74 -11.04
CA LEU A 321 17.94 19.38 -9.64
C LEU A 321 17.56 20.61 -8.79
N PRO A 322 16.88 20.41 -7.65
CA PRO A 322 16.55 21.51 -6.77
C PRO A 322 17.81 22.17 -6.19
N PRO A 323 17.73 23.46 -5.82
CA PRO A 323 18.86 24.20 -5.25
C PRO A 323 19.34 23.59 -3.91
N PRO A 324 20.58 23.90 -3.48
CA PRO A 324 21.06 23.51 -2.16
C PRO A 324 20.10 23.96 -1.04
N GLY A 325 19.90 23.10 -0.03
CA GLY A 325 19.00 23.37 1.09
C GLY A 325 17.59 22.81 0.92
N VAL A 326 17.21 22.34 -0.27
CA VAL A 326 15.94 21.63 -0.50
C VAL A 326 15.97 20.24 0.16
N PRO A 327 14.85 19.75 0.74
CA PRO A 327 14.81 18.48 1.45
C PRO A 327 15.22 17.27 0.60
N GLU A 328 15.76 16.25 1.27
CA GLU A 328 16.22 15.00 0.66
C GLU A 328 15.13 14.34 -0.18
N SER A 329 13.89 14.33 0.33
CA SER A 329 12.74 13.70 -0.32
C SER A 329 12.42 14.31 -1.70
N VAL A 330 12.52 15.64 -1.83
CA VAL A 330 12.31 16.37 -3.09
C VAL A 330 13.47 16.11 -4.04
N VAL A 331 14.72 16.13 -3.53
CA VAL A 331 15.91 15.78 -4.31
C VAL A 331 15.79 14.34 -4.85
N ARG A 332 15.36 13.40 -4.01
CA ARG A 332 15.15 11.99 -4.38
C ARG A 332 14.08 11.85 -5.44
N LEU A 333 12.92 12.48 -5.26
CA LEU A 333 11.83 12.51 -6.24
C LEU A 333 12.32 12.93 -7.62
N VAL A 334 13.01 14.08 -7.73
CA VAL A 334 13.46 14.62 -9.02
C VAL A 334 14.52 13.73 -9.66
N LYS A 335 15.46 13.18 -8.87
CA LYS A 335 16.44 12.21 -9.36
C LYS A 335 15.75 10.96 -9.92
N MET A 336 14.72 10.46 -9.25
CA MET A 336 14.00 9.27 -9.68
C MET A 336 13.15 9.50 -10.92
N VAL A 337 12.54 10.68 -11.05
CA VAL A 337 11.87 11.10 -12.28
C VAL A 337 12.89 11.17 -13.42
N ASN A 338 14.01 11.86 -13.23
CA ASN A 338 15.06 11.97 -14.25
C ASN A 338 15.62 10.62 -14.69
N GLU A 339 15.85 9.71 -13.76
CA GLU A 339 16.32 8.37 -14.10
C GLU A 339 15.27 7.61 -14.94
N ALA A 340 14.00 7.66 -14.53
CA ALA A 340 12.93 7.02 -15.28
C ALA A 340 12.81 7.62 -16.70
N THR A 341 12.73 8.94 -16.83
CA THR A 341 12.57 9.60 -18.14
C THR A 341 13.77 9.43 -19.07
N ALA A 342 14.97 9.23 -18.52
CA ALA A 342 16.16 8.91 -19.29
C ALA A 342 16.13 7.48 -19.88
N ASN A 343 15.54 6.52 -19.17
CA ASN A 343 15.60 5.10 -19.49
C ASN A 343 14.31 4.52 -20.11
N ILE A 344 13.18 5.22 -20.00
CA ILE A 344 11.94 4.83 -20.64
C ILE A 344 12.03 5.18 -22.14
N PRO A 345 11.89 4.20 -23.05
CA PRO A 345 11.91 4.45 -24.49
C PRO A 345 10.70 5.31 -24.88
N GLU A 346 10.80 6.06 -25.98
CA GLU A 346 9.63 6.81 -26.49
C GLU A 346 8.97 7.71 -25.43
N TRP A 347 9.79 8.33 -24.57
CA TRP A 347 9.28 9.14 -23.47
C TRP A 347 8.45 10.34 -23.96
N GLU A 348 8.90 11.01 -25.02
CA GLU A 348 8.31 12.26 -25.53
C GLU A 348 7.15 12.05 -26.52
N SER A 349 6.87 10.81 -26.93
CA SER A 349 5.86 10.50 -27.97
C SER A 349 4.45 10.23 -27.42
N ILE A 350 4.26 10.30 -26.10
CA ILE A 350 2.94 10.23 -25.46
C ILE A 350 2.09 11.36 -26.07
N ASN A 351 1.12 11.02 -26.93
CA ASN A 351 0.23 11.88 -27.75
C ASN A 351 0.58 12.09 -29.24
N ARG A 352 1.40 11.26 -29.89
CA ARG A 352 1.61 11.32 -31.35
C ARG A 352 0.76 10.36 -32.19
N SER A 353 -0.26 9.72 -31.62
CA SER A 353 -1.19 8.83 -32.33
C SER A 353 -2.55 9.47 -32.54
#